data_AF-A0A2S6U6Y9-F1
#
_entry.id   AF-A0A2S6U6Y9-F1
#
_cell.length_a   1.000
_cell.length_b   1.000
_cell.length_c   1.000
_cell.angle_alpha   90.00
_cell.angle_beta   90.00
_cell.angle_gamma   90.00
#
_symmetry.space_group_name_H-M   'P 1'
#
loop_
_entity.id
_entity.type
_entity.pdbx_description
1 polymer ?
#
loop_
_entity_poly.entity_id
_entity_poly.type
_entity_poly.pdbx_seq_one_letter_code
_entity_poly.pdbx_strand_id
1 'polypeptide(L)' 'MTEIAFYHLERSPLERALPKLLEKTLEAGKRALVVVGSVERVEAFDGLLWTYHQEA' A
#
# COMPACT_ATOMS: atom_id res chain seq x y z
N MET A 1 9.37 -19.83 -8.69
CA MET A 1 9.30 -19.91 -7.21
C MET A 1 8.63 -18.64 -6.75
N THR A 2 7.58 -18.69 -5.92
CA THR A 2 6.85 -17.49 -5.49
C THR A 2 7.55 -16.86 -4.30
N GLU A 3 7.92 -15.59 -4.39
CA GLU A 3 8.51 -14.84 -3.29
C GLU A 3 7.41 -14.28 -2.38
N ILE A 4 7.49 -14.55 -1.08
CA ILE A 4 6.53 -14.07 -0.08
C ILE A 4 7.30 -13.29 0.97
N ALA A 5 6.92 -12.04 1.20
CA ALA A 5 7.52 -11.16 2.20
C ALA A 5 6.47 -10.71 3.22
N PHE A 6 6.90 -10.59 4.47
CA PHE A 6 6.08 -10.09 5.58
C PHE A 6 6.72 -8.82 6.13
N TYR A 7 5.91 -7.77 6.30
CA TYR A 7 6.34 -6.51 6.90
C TYR A 7 5.80 -6.42 8.32
N HIS A 8 6.70 -6.27 9.31
CA HIS A 8 6.31 -5.96 10.68
C HIS A 8 6.17 -4.44 10.83
N LEU A 9 4.96 -3.99 11.12
CA LEU A 9 4.63 -2.57 11.26
C LEU A 9 4.86 -2.12 12.71
N GLU A 10 6.07 -1.65 13.02
CA GLU A 10 6.41 -1.21 14.39
C GLU A 10 6.19 0.30 14.61
N ARG A 11 6.59 1.13 13.63
CA ARG A 11 6.65 2.60 13.76
C ARG A 11 5.66 3.35 12.90
N SER A 12 5.01 2.66 11.98
CA SER A 12 4.11 3.27 11.00
C SER A 12 2.93 2.37 10.79
N PRO A 13 1.71 2.91 10.82
CA PRO A 13 0.52 2.13 10.56
C PRO A 13 0.47 1.76 9.07
N LEU A 14 -0.41 0.81 8.71
CA LEU A 14 -0.50 0.26 7.36
C LEU A 14 -0.75 1.35 6.31
N GLU A 15 -1.57 2.33 6.67
CA GLU A 15 -1.94 3.52 5.92
C GLU A 15 -0.73 4.35 5.46
N ARG A 16 0.36 4.36 6.24
CA ARG A 16 1.60 5.08 5.86
C ARG A 16 2.63 4.17 5.19
N ALA A 17 2.58 2.87 5.47
CA ALA A 17 3.52 1.91 4.91
C ALA A 17 3.12 1.46 3.49
N LEU A 18 1.83 1.24 3.26
CA LEU A 18 1.29 0.73 2.00
C LEU A 18 1.64 1.63 0.81
N PRO A 19 1.44 2.97 0.83
CA PRO A 19 1.78 3.82 -0.31
C PRO A 19 3.26 3.71 -0.69
N LYS A 20 4.16 3.71 0.30
CA LYS A 20 5.61 3.57 0.07
C LYS A 20 6.00 2.24 -0.56
N LEU A 21 5.29 1.16 -0.23
CA LEU A 21 5.51 -0.16 -0.85
C LEU A 21 5.01 -0.18 -2.30
N LEU A 22 3.90 0.49 -2.57
CA LEU A 22 3.35 0.64 -3.92
C LEU A 22 4.24 1.52 -4.80
N GLU A 23 4.78 2.61 -4.28
CA GLU A 23 5.77 3.46 -4.98
C GLU A 23 6.97 2.62 -5.42
N LYS A 24 7.59 1.86 -4.52
CA LYS A 24 8.71 0.96 -4.86
C LYS A 24 8.35 -0.08 -5.91
N THR A 25 7.10 -0.58 -5.88
CA THR A 25 6.61 -1.54 -6.86
C THR A 25 6.46 -0.89 -8.24
N LEU A 26 5.97 0.35 -8.27
CA LEU A 26 5.80 1.14 -9.48
C LEU A 26 7.15 1.58 -10.06
N GLU A 27 8.09 2.03 -9.23
CA GLU A 27 9.48 2.34 -9.60
C GLU A 27 10.19 1.14 -10.22
N ALA A 28 9.89 -0.07 -9.74
CA ALA A 28 10.37 -1.31 -10.32
C ALA A 28 9.65 -1.71 -11.63
N GLY A 29 8.74 -0.88 -12.15
CA GLY A 29 7.96 -1.13 -13.37
C GLY A 29 6.93 -2.25 -13.24
N LYS A 30 6.58 -2.65 -12.01
CA LYS A 30 5.66 -3.75 -11.73
C LYS A 30 4.25 -3.24 -11.49
N ARG A 31 3.28 -4.16 -11.55
CA ARG A 31 1.87 -3.91 -11.19
C ARG A 31 1.59 -4.53 -9.84
N ALA A 32 0.86 -3.81 -8.99
CA ALA A 32 0.42 -4.29 -7.69
C ALA A 32 -1.08 -4.56 -7.68
N LEU A 33 -1.51 -5.57 -6.93
CA LEU A 33 -2.90 -5.80 -6.54
C LEU A 33 -2.98 -5.72 -5.02
N VAL A 34 -3.82 -4.82 -4.51
CA VAL A 34 -4.07 -4.69 -3.07
C VAL A 34 -5.36 -5.43 -2.74
N VAL A 35 -5.28 -6.36 -1.79
CA VAL A 35 -6.43 -7.13 -1.31
C VAL A 35 -6.62 -6.84 0.17
N VAL A 36 -7.83 -6.41 0.54
CA VAL A 36 -8.20 -6.10 1.92
C VAL A 36 -9.44 -6.89 2.34
N GLY A 37 -9.65 -7.02 3.65
CA GLY A 37 -10.66 -7.92 4.20
C GLY A 37 -12.12 -7.44 4.14
N SER A 38 -12.39 -6.21 3.71
CA SER A 38 -13.76 -5.68 3.58
C SER A 38 -13.83 -4.55 2.57
N VAL A 39 -15.04 -4.26 2.08
CA VAL A 39 -15.27 -3.21 1.08
C VAL A 39 -15.02 -1.82 1.66
N GLU A 40 -15.41 -1.58 2.92
CA GLU A 40 -15.21 -0.31 3.60
C GLU A 40 -13.71 0.04 3.72
N ARG A 41 -12.85 -0.98 3.91
CA ARG A 41 -11.40 -0.79 3.87
C ARG A 41 -10.90 -0.47 2.46
N VAL A 42 -11.48 -1.06 1.41
CA VAL A 42 -11.10 -0.74 0.03
C VAL A 42 -11.31 0.74 -0.22
N GLU A 43 -12.50 1.28 0.12
CA GLU A 43 -12.82 2.69 -0.09
C GLU A 43 -11.89 3.62 0.72
N ALA A 44 -11.59 3.25 1.97
CA ALA A 44 -10.66 4.01 2.80
C ALA A 44 -9.24 4.06 2.21
N PHE A 45 -8.73 2.93 1.71
CA PHE A 45 -7.42 2.88 1.07
C PHE A 45 -7.40 3.55 -0.31
N ASP A 46 -8.47 3.45 -1.08
CA ASP A 46 -8.59 4.14 -2.37
C ASP A 46 -8.47 5.66 -2.18
N GLY A 47 -9.27 6.23 -1.27
CA GLY A 47 -9.20 7.66 -0.93
C GLY A 47 -7.80 8.06 -0.45
N LEU A 48 -7.20 7.26 0.45
CA LEU A 48 -5.85 7.51 0.96
C LEU A 48 -4.79 7.53 -0.14
N LEU A 49 -4.84 6.59 -1.09
CA LEU A 49 -3.85 6.50 -2.16
C LEU A 49 -3.96 7.68 -3.14
N TRP A 50 -5.15 8.19 -3.37
CA TRP A 50 -5.36 9.39 -4.20
C TRP A 50 -4.88 10.68 -3.53
N THR A 51 -4.97 10.78 -2.20
CA THR A 51 -4.56 12.01 -1.47
C THR A 51 -3.14 11.96 -0.92
N TYR A 52 -2.49 10.78 -0.88
CA TYR A 52 -1.16 10.58 -0.29
C TYR A 52 -0.10 11.57 -0.80
N HIS A 53 -0.13 11.91 -2.08
CA HIS A 53 0.88 12.79 -2.68
C HIS A 53 0.66 14.28 -2.39
N GLN A 54 -0.47 14.67 -1.81
CA GLN A 54 -0.75 16.07 -1.44
C GLN A 54 -0.06 16.48 -0.13
N GLU A 55 0.40 15.51 0.66
CA GLU A 55 1.12 15.72 1.93
C GLU A 55 2.65 15.49 1.80
N ALA A 56 3.16 15.19 0.59
CA ALA A 56 4.57 14.89 0.32
C ALA A 56 5.33 16.09 -0.28
#